data_AF-A0A9W4TPL0-F1
#
_entry.id   AF-A0A9W4TPL0-F1
#
_cell.length_a   1.000
_cell.length_b   1.000
_cell.length_c   1.000
_cell.angle_alpha   90.00
_cell.angle_beta   90.00
_cell.angle_gamma   90.00
#
_symmetry.space_group_name_H-M   'P 1'
#
loop_
_entity.id
_entity.type
_entity.pdbx_description
1 polymer ?
#
loop_
_entity_poly.entity_id
_entity_poly.type
_entity_poly.pdbx_seq_one_letter_code
_entity_poly.pdbx_strand_id
1 'polypeptide(L)'
;MKLLSIFTPYIIGTVIFFPVVSQAQSNSEPQQYSLNMIAYEYKSPNHYATVLYMPYYPAYGLVSMKSSGCNAEIAGYIDPFALKNKKLTITYKRCKISFDINQETQELSQPSETTSCADYHPKNCSFSQMPTLKLIPLKIKD
;
A
#
# COMPACT_ATOMS: atom_id res chain seq x y z
N MET A 1 56.85 -48.40 -54.17
CA MET A 1 57.90 -47.83 -53.30
C MET A 1 57.25 -46.84 -52.34
N LYS A 2 57.64 -46.93 -51.06
CA LYS A 2 57.28 -46.02 -49.98
C LYS A 2 57.75 -44.59 -50.28
N LEU A 3 57.01 -43.59 -49.84
CA LEU A 3 57.53 -42.41 -49.14
C LEU A 3 56.39 -41.65 -48.47
N LEU A 4 56.41 -41.69 -47.13
CA LEU A 4 55.69 -40.78 -46.25
C LEU A 4 56.24 -39.36 -46.41
N SER A 5 55.38 -38.34 -46.37
CA SER A 5 55.79 -37.02 -45.89
C SER A 5 54.61 -36.26 -45.29
N ILE A 6 54.54 -36.37 -43.96
CA ILE A 6 54.25 -35.33 -42.95
C ILE A 6 53.77 -33.98 -43.51
N PHE A 7 52.53 -33.60 -43.20
CA PHE A 7 52.18 -32.20 -42.96
C PHE A 7 51.25 -32.11 -41.73
N THR A 8 51.84 -31.62 -40.65
CA THR A 8 51.22 -31.16 -39.40
C THR A 8 50.18 -30.07 -39.66
N PRO A 9 48.98 -30.11 -39.05
CA PRO A 9 48.14 -28.93 -38.97
C PRO A 9 48.75 -27.91 -38.00
N TYR A 10 48.94 -26.68 -38.51
CA TYR A 10 49.20 -25.49 -37.71
C TYR A 10 48.07 -25.32 -36.68
N ILE A 11 48.39 -25.55 -35.41
CA ILE A 11 47.54 -25.11 -34.30
C ILE A 11 47.75 -23.60 -34.19
N ILE A 12 46.84 -22.83 -34.80
CA ILE A 12 46.70 -21.42 -34.46
C ILE A 12 46.19 -21.39 -33.02
N GLY A 13 47.03 -20.93 -32.10
CA GLY A 13 46.64 -20.68 -30.72
C GLY A 13 45.51 -19.66 -30.69
N THR A 14 44.29 -20.13 -30.45
CA THR A 14 43.21 -19.27 -30.00
C THR A 14 43.55 -18.81 -28.59
N VAL A 15 43.89 -17.54 -28.46
CA VAL A 15 43.92 -16.87 -27.16
C VAL A 15 42.50 -16.95 -26.60
N ILE A 16 42.32 -17.76 -25.57
CA ILE A 16 41.07 -17.84 -24.82
C ILE A 16 40.98 -16.55 -24.02
N PHE A 17 40.31 -15.53 -24.57
CA PHE A 17 39.80 -14.44 -23.75
C PHE A 17 38.64 -15.02 -22.95
N PHE A 18 38.89 -15.27 -21.66
CA PHE A 18 37.82 -15.49 -20.70
C PHE A 18 36.86 -14.29 -20.80
N PRO A 19 35.53 -14.51 -20.97
CA PRO A 19 34.62 -13.42 -20.74
C PRO A 19 34.81 -13.05 -19.27
N VAL A 20 35.27 -11.82 -19.04
CA VAL A 20 35.16 -11.17 -17.75
C VAL A 20 33.72 -11.39 -17.33
N VAL A 21 33.53 -12.12 -16.23
CA VAL A 21 32.24 -12.15 -15.56
C VAL A 21 32.00 -10.69 -15.21
N SER A 22 31.19 -10.02 -16.03
CA SER A 22 30.55 -8.78 -15.62
C SER A 22 29.85 -9.17 -14.33
N GLN A 23 30.45 -8.81 -13.20
CA GLN A 23 29.70 -8.61 -11.99
C GLN A 23 28.58 -7.68 -12.46
N ALA A 24 27.37 -8.24 -12.57
CA ALA A 24 26.19 -7.42 -12.45
C ALA A 24 26.41 -6.72 -11.11
N GLN A 25 26.93 -5.50 -11.16
CA GLN A 25 26.84 -4.59 -10.05
C GLN A 25 25.33 -4.52 -9.82
N SER A 26 24.87 -5.27 -8.83
CA SER A 26 23.66 -4.94 -8.15
C SER A 26 23.96 -3.56 -7.56
N ASN A 27 23.70 -2.52 -8.34
CA ASN A 27 23.17 -1.28 -7.81
C ASN A 27 21.82 -1.65 -7.19
N SER A 28 21.86 -2.44 -6.13
CA SER A 28 20.84 -2.46 -5.11
C SER A 28 21.09 -1.19 -4.30
N GLU A 29 20.78 -0.03 -4.90
CA GLU A 29 20.16 1.00 -4.09
C GLU A 29 19.02 0.29 -3.35
N PRO A 30 18.88 0.47 -2.03
CA PRO A 30 17.70 -0.05 -1.36
C PRO A 30 16.51 0.54 -2.11
N GLN A 31 15.77 -0.32 -2.84
CA GLN A 31 14.47 0.04 -3.36
C GLN A 31 13.67 0.43 -2.14
N GLN A 32 13.58 1.74 -1.89
CA GLN A 32 12.72 2.31 -0.88
C GLN A 32 11.31 1.93 -1.34
N TYR A 33 10.79 0.83 -0.82
CA TYR A 33 9.45 0.37 -1.10
C TYR A 33 8.50 1.43 -0.59
N SER A 34 8.15 2.44 -1.39
CA SER A 34 7.12 3.39 -1.00
C SER A 34 5.83 2.58 -0.82
N LEU A 35 5.40 2.42 0.42
CA LEU A 35 4.11 1.83 0.71
C LEU A 35 3.07 2.73 0.02
N ASN A 36 2.41 2.20 -1.02
CA ASN A 36 1.29 2.85 -1.71
C ASN A 36 0.06 2.83 -0.81
N MET A 37 0.16 3.48 0.34
CA MET A 37 -0.85 3.58 1.36
C MET A 37 -1.05 5.05 1.69
N ILE A 38 -2.31 5.44 1.80
CA ILE A 38 -2.71 6.79 2.19
C ILE A 38 -3.37 6.63 3.55
N ALA A 39 -2.93 7.41 4.52
CA ALA A 39 -3.41 7.32 5.89
C ALA A 39 -3.86 8.69 6.38
N TYR A 40 -5.00 8.72 7.04
CA TYR A 40 -5.55 9.89 7.70
C TYR A 40 -5.72 9.58 9.17
N GLU A 41 -5.51 10.58 10.02
CA GLU A 41 -5.74 10.44 11.45
C GLU A 41 -6.37 11.67 12.10
N TYR A 42 -7.00 11.40 13.22
CA TYR A 42 -7.32 12.36 14.26
C TYR A 42 -6.78 11.82 15.57
N LYS A 43 -6.16 12.69 16.37
CA LYS A 43 -5.58 12.34 17.67
C LYS A 43 -5.89 13.41 18.71
N SER A 44 -6.49 12.98 19.81
CA SER A 44 -6.63 13.75 21.05
C SER A 44 -6.35 12.84 22.26
N PRO A 45 -6.19 13.38 23.49
CA PRO A 45 -5.77 12.59 24.65
C PRO A 45 -6.58 11.32 24.94
N ASN A 46 -7.89 11.34 24.63
CA ASN A 46 -8.80 10.23 24.92
C ASN A 46 -9.51 9.69 23.66
N HIS A 47 -9.10 10.13 22.47
CA HIS A 47 -9.76 9.75 21.23
C HIS A 47 -8.75 9.65 20.08
N TYR A 48 -8.80 8.54 19.36
CA TYR A 48 -8.01 8.29 18.18
C TYR A 48 -8.92 7.73 17.09
N ALA A 49 -8.77 8.24 15.88
CA ALA A 49 -9.51 7.79 14.73
C ALA A 49 -8.55 7.76 13.54
N THR A 50 -8.58 6.68 12.76
CA THR A 50 -7.72 6.56 11.58
C THR A 50 -8.44 5.86 10.45
N VAL A 51 -8.10 6.29 9.24
CA VAL A 51 -8.49 5.64 8.01
C VAL A 51 -7.24 5.44 7.18
N LEU A 52 -6.95 4.20 6.82
CA LEU A 52 -5.81 3.84 5.98
C LEU A 52 -6.33 3.10 4.77
N TYR A 53 -5.80 3.39 3.59
CA TYR A 53 -6.26 2.71 2.39
C TYR A 53 -5.17 2.64 1.32
N MET A 54 -5.21 1.58 0.53
CA MET A 54 -4.34 1.38 -0.64
C MET A 54 -5.14 1.66 -1.92
N PRO A 55 -4.84 2.72 -2.68
CA PRO A 55 -5.61 3.06 -3.88
C PRO A 55 -5.43 2.07 -5.04
N TYR A 56 -4.40 1.21 -5.00
CA TYR A 56 -4.05 0.26 -6.05
C TYR A 56 -4.26 -1.19 -5.63
N TYR A 57 -4.49 -2.07 -6.62
CA TYR A 57 -4.92 -3.45 -6.39
C TYR A 57 -3.91 -4.28 -5.57
N PRO A 58 -4.37 -5.05 -4.55
CA PRO A 58 -5.75 -5.12 -4.09
C PRO A 58 -6.16 -3.88 -3.28
N ALA A 59 -7.27 -3.24 -3.66
CA ALA A 59 -7.74 -2.00 -3.05
C ALA A 59 -8.48 -2.30 -1.74
N TYR A 60 -7.76 -2.16 -0.63
CA TYR A 60 -8.27 -2.39 0.73
C TYR A 60 -8.07 -1.17 1.62
N GLY A 61 -9.00 -0.98 2.54
CA GLY A 61 -8.93 0.05 3.56
C GLY A 61 -9.30 -0.46 4.94
N LEU A 62 -8.82 0.26 5.95
CA LEU A 62 -9.11 0.09 7.36
C LEU A 62 -9.72 1.38 7.90
N VAL A 63 -10.78 1.26 8.68
CA VAL A 63 -11.31 2.33 9.52
C VAL A 63 -11.19 1.87 10.96
N SER A 64 -10.56 2.66 11.83
CA SER A 64 -10.37 2.34 13.25
C SER A 64 -10.70 3.56 14.09
N MET A 65 -11.45 3.36 15.17
CA MET A 65 -11.87 4.39 16.12
C MET A 65 -11.74 3.88 17.54
N LYS A 66 -11.00 4.61 18.37
CA LYS A 66 -10.66 4.28 19.74
C LYS A 66 -10.94 5.46 20.67
N SER A 67 -11.68 5.24 21.74
CA SER A 67 -11.89 6.20 22.83
C SER A 67 -12.18 5.46 24.13
N SER A 68 -12.36 6.21 25.23
CA SER A 68 -12.86 5.64 26.49
C SER A 68 -14.24 5.01 26.25
N GLY A 69 -14.31 3.68 26.27
CA GLY A 69 -15.55 2.92 26.04
C GLY A 69 -15.87 2.61 24.58
N CYS A 70 -15.05 3.01 23.61
CA CYS A 70 -15.18 2.56 22.22
C CYS A 70 -13.86 2.02 21.66
N ASN A 71 -13.93 0.83 21.07
CA ASN A 71 -12.89 0.27 20.22
C ASN A 71 -13.58 -0.42 19.05
N ALA A 72 -13.73 0.31 17.93
CA ALA A 72 -14.37 -0.17 16.72
C ALA A 72 -13.37 -0.16 15.58
N GLU A 73 -13.33 -1.25 14.82
CA GLU A 73 -12.43 -1.39 13.68
C GLU A 73 -13.07 -2.23 12.59
N ILE A 74 -12.87 -1.83 11.34
CA ILE A 74 -13.34 -2.58 10.18
C ILE A 74 -12.32 -2.48 9.05
N ALA A 75 -12.06 -3.63 8.42
CA ALA A 75 -11.23 -3.73 7.22
C ALA A 75 -12.10 -4.19 6.06
N GLY A 76 -12.00 -3.52 4.91
CA GLY A 76 -12.88 -3.78 3.78
C GLY A 76 -12.28 -3.35 2.44
N TYR A 77 -13.04 -3.61 1.39
CA TYR A 77 -12.69 -3.21 0.03
C TYR A 77 -12.97 -1.73 -0.18
N ILE A 78 -12.12 -1.06 -0.95
CA ILE A 78 -12.38 0.30 -1.39
C ILE A 78 -13.16 0.27 -2.71
N ASP A 79 -14.12 1.17 -2.86
CA ASP A 79 -14.72 1.46 -4.16
C ASP A 79 -13.80 2.40 -4.99
N PRO A 80 -13.15 1.91 -6.06
CA PRO A 80 -12.23 2.72 -6.87
C PRO A 80 -12.96 3.79 -7.69
N PHE A 81 -14.26 3.61 -7.99
CA PHE A 81 -15.05 4.62 -8.69
C PHE A 81 -15.45 5.75 -7.74
N ALA A 82 -15.74 5.45 -6.48
CA ALA A 82 -15.97 6.47 -5.46
C ALA A 82 -14.75 7.39 -5.29
N LEU A 83 -13.53 6.82 -5.29
CA LEU A 83 -12.29 7.61 -5.18
C LEU A 83 -12.15 8.65 -6.29
N LYS A 84 -12.52 8.28 -7.53
CA LYS A 84 -12.52 9.22 -8.68
C LYS A 84 -13.48 10.39 -8.46
N ASN A 85 -14.53 10.19 -7.68
CA ASN A 85 -15.52 11.20 -7.32
C ASN A 85 -15.21 11.88 -5.98
N LYS A 86 -13.95 11.88 -5.53
CA LYS A 86 -13.50 12.48 -4.26
C LYS A 86 -14.22 11.92 -3.03
N LYS A 87 -14.62 10.65 -3.08
CA LYS A 87 -15.28 9.95 -1.98
C LYS A 87 -14.54 8.67 -1.64
N LEU A 88 -14.17 8.49 -0.39
CA LEU A 88 -13.62 7.22 0.08
C LEU A 88 -14.77 6.38 0.61
N THR A 89 -14.97 5.19 0.06
CA THR A 89 -15.97 4.23 0.58
C THR A 89 -15.30 2.89 0.85
N ILE A 90 -15.34 2.46 2.11
CA ILE A 90 -14.83 1.16 2.57
C ILE A 90 -16.02 0.25 2.85
N THR A 91 -16.03 -0.92 2.22
CA THR A 91 -17.13 -1.89 2.29
C THR A 91 -16.65 -3.22 2.87
N TYR A 92 -17.31 -3.68 3.93
CA TYR A 92 -17.13 -5.02 4.47
C TYR A 92 -18.51 -5.68 4.64
N LYS A 93 -18.74 -6.77 3.90
CA LYS A 93 -20.04 -7.43 3.78
C LYS A 93 -21.14 -6.42 3.44
N ARG A 94 -22.10 -6.17 4.34
CA ARG A 94 -23.19 -5.20 4.15
C ARG A 94 -22.87 -3.82 4.72
N CYS A 95 -21.87 -3.70 5.61
CA CYS A 95 -21.47 -2.42 6.16
C CYS A 95 -20.67 -1.62 5.13
N LYS A 96 -21.10 -0.37 4.88
CA LYS A 96 -20.35 0.62 4.11
C LYS A 96 -20.10 1.83 4.98
N ILE A 97 -18.87 2.33 4.97
CA ILE A 97 -18.46 3.58 5.61
C ILE A 97 -17.92 4.48 4.52
N SER A 98 -18.39 5.72 4.48
CA SER A 98 -18.03 6.70 3.46
C SER A 98 -17.51 7.99 4.08
N PHE A 99 -16.55 8.62 3.40
CA PHE A 99 -15.99 9.92 3.73
C PHE A 99 -15.87 10.77 2.48
N ASP A 100 -16.06 12.07 2.63
CA ASP A 100 -15.76 13.03 1.58
C ASP A 100 -14.28 13.46 1.68
N ILE A 101 -13.61 13.50 0.53
CA ILE A 101 -12.19 13.86 0.40
C ILE A 101 -12.09 15.33 0.00
N ASN A 102 -11.62 16.18 0.92
CA ASN A 102 -11.23 17.53 0.56
C ASN A 102 -9.81 17.52 0.00
N GLN A 103 -9.66 17.77 -1.30
CA GLN A 103 -8.36 17.78 -1.98
C GLN A 103 -7.52 19.02 -1.68
N GLU A 104 -8.12 20.14 -1.28
CA GLU A 104 -7.40 21.37 -0.94
C GLU A 104 -6.75 21.24 0.43
N THR A 105 -7.50 20.73 1.41
CA THR A 105 -7.02 20.58 2.80
C THR A 105 -6.40 19.21 3.09
N GLN A 106 -6.52 18.25 2.17
CA GLN A 106 -6.08 16.86 2.35
C GLN A 106 -6.73 16.22 3.58
N GLU A 107 -8.06 16.34 3.69
CA GLU A 107 -8.85 15.89 4.83
C GLU A 107 -9.94 14.90 4.41
N LEU A 108 -10.27 13.97 5.31
CA LEU A 108 -11.48 13.17 5.25
C LEU A 108 -12.51 13.75 6.22
N SER A 109 -13.74 13.96 5.73
CA SER A 109 -14.81 14.57 6.52
C SER A 109 -16.16 13.92 6.21
N GLN A 110 -17.20 14.37 6.92
CA GLN A 110 -18.58 13.91 6.74
C GLN A 110 -18.72 12.38 6.73
N PRO A 111 -18.23 11.69 7.78
CA PRO A 111 -18.36 10.25 7.83
C PRO A 111 -19.84 9.86 7.83
N SER A 112 -20.15 8.82 7.07
CA SER A 112 -21.48 8.21 7.03
C SER A 112 -21.38 6.71 6.94
N GLU A 113 -22.30 6.01 7.57
CA GLU A 113 -22.32 4.55 7.57
C GLU A 113 -23.73 3.99 7.32
N THR A 114 -23.79 2.79 6.75
CA THR A 114 -25.05 2.03 6.64
C THR A 114 -25.48 1.48 8.00
N THR A 115 -26.78 1.25 8.20
CA THR A 115 -27.33 0.67 9.45
C THR A 115 -26.71 -0.68 9.82
N SER A 116 -26.31 -1.50 8.84
CA SER A 116 -25.61 -2.77 9.03
C SER A 116 -24.20 -2.64 9.61
N CYS A 117 -23.69 -1.43 9.80
CA CYS A 117 -22.41 -1.22 10.48
C CYS A 117 -22.53 -1.44 12.00
N ALA A 118 -23.72 -1.26 12.59
CA ALA A 118 -23.94 -1.43 14.03
C ALA A 118 -23.51 -2.82 14.57
N ASP A 119 -23.47 -3.85 13.72
CA ASP A 119 -22.99 -5.20 14.06
C ASP A 119 -21.48 -5.24 14.39
N TYR A 120 -20.72 -4.22 13.98
CA TYR A 120 -19.26 -4.17 14.09
C TYR A 120 -18.76 -3.15 15.12
N HIS A 121 -19.66 -2.50 15.85
CA HIS A 121 -19.31 -1.50 16.86
C HIS A 121 -19.70 -1.97 18.27
N PRO A 122 -18.92 -1.64 19.31
CA PRO A 122 -19.41 -1.67 20.69
C PRO A 122 -20.63 -0.74 20.86
N LYS A 123 -21.48 -1.00 21.86
CA LYS A 123 -22.63 -0.14 22.18
C LYS A 123 -22.19 1.33 22.34
N ASN A 124 -22.96 2.25 21.77
CA ASN A 124 -22.72 3.71 21.77
C ASN A 124 -21.52 4.18 20.93
N CYS A 125 -21.09 3.41 19.93
CA CYS A 125 -20.06 3.82 19.01
C CYS A 125 -20.52 3.70 17.55
N SER A 126 -20.19 4.69 16.73
CA SER A 126 -20.56 4.76 15.31
C SER A 126 -19.46 5.47 14.53
N PHE A 127 -19.07 4.94 13.38
CA PHE A 127 -18.09 5.61 12.52
C PHE A 127 -18.64 6.93 11.97
N SER A 128 -19.97 7.11 11.93
CA SER A 128 -20.60 8.40 11.57
C SER A 128 -20.30 9.53 12.58
N GLN A 129 -19.75 9.21 13.75
CA GLN A 129 -19.32 10.20 14.74
C GLN A 129 -17.83 10.53 14.62
N MET A 130 -17.10 9.96 13.65
CA MET A 130 -15.68 10.27 13.48
C MET A 130 -15.47 11.77 13.21
N PRO A 131 -14.44 12.37 13.82
CA PRO A 131 -14.05 13.74 13.51
C PRO A 131 -13.42 13.82 12.11
N THR A 132 -13.21 15.04 11.62
CA THR A 132 -12.39 15.28 10.42
C THR A 132 -10.97 14.73 10.64
N LEU A 133 -10.50 13.92 9.69
CA LEU A 133 -9.20 13.27 9.73
C LEU A 133 -8.24 14.00 8.79
N LYS A 134 -6.98 14.16 9.19
CA LYS A 134 -5.94 14.82 8.40
C LYS A 134 -4.98 13.80 7.83
N LEU A 135 -4.51 14.02 6.60
CA LEU A 135 -3.49 13.20 5.96
C LEU A 135 -2.22 13.15 6.82
N ILE A 136 -1.68 11.95 7.04
CA ILE A 136 -0.39 11.74 7.69
C ILE A 136 0.65 11.21 6.71
N PRO A 137 1.89 11.72 6.75
CA PRO A 137 2.97 11.18 5.95
C PRO A 137 3.40 9.82 6.51
N LEU A 138 3.24 8.77 5.71
CA LEU A 138 3.79 7.45 6.02
C LEU A 138 5.29 7.44 5.68
N LYS A 139 6.14 7.65 6.68
CA LYS A 139 7.58 7.42 6.54
C LYS A 139 7.89 5.99 6.95
N ILE A 140 8.58 5.26 6.08
CA ILE A 140 9.23 4.01 6.49
C ILE A 140 10.44 4.40 7.32
N LYS A 141 10.54 3.81 8.52
CA LYS A 141 11.68 4.02 9.40
C LYS A 141 12.78 3.08 8.91
N ASP A 142 13.87 3.66 8.42
CA ASP A 142 15.11 2.94 8.09
C ASP A 142 15.75 2.31 9.33
#